data_AF-A0A522EWF3-F1
#
_entry.id   AF-A0A522EWF3-F1
#
_cell.length_a   1.000
_cell.length_b   1.000
_cell.length_c   1.000
_cell.angle_alpha   90.00
_cell.angle_beta   90.00
_cell.angle_gamma   90.00
#
_symmetry.space_group_name_H-M   'P 1'
#
loop_
_entity.id
_entity.type
_entity.pdbx_description
1 polymer ?
#
loop_
_entity_poly.entity_id
_entity_poly.type
_entity_poly.pdbx_seq_one_letter_code
_entity_poly.pdbx_strand_id
1 'polypeptide(L)'
;GFRGISEAFMSEEGRIHIGDLKYVLHTNAVYKTGGTLYLGGFHSENYYSPDVPSYICFFCQKPSELGGETGLINMEKIYQELNEGLKAKLSQNNFFVGKWLITEVAERYDLPIETVKTICKHFDLPIIGEPGKEFILMYKPNLFEHPQTKKKSLQINLFEIIGLNEEMRRCFMNDYQGKTWFWHRVVWRLPVWVLKVLETSYIMCASFFYSPKNALTILRNKINAKRVARNKPIPPTFNDKRVGSVFTKADVKELAQLIRKYYSSCLWQRGDVMLIDNRKIMHAGMPGSGPRLIRALICNPLEMSYSPSEQSTIDCRERVTETLGFLMANKQKIEGM
;
A
#
# COMPACT_ATOMS: atom_id res chain seq x y z
N GLY A 1 6.91 9.65 21.97
CA GLY A 1 6.08 8.45 22.21
C GLY A 1 5.33 8.07 20.94
N PHE A 2 4.69 6.90 20.91
CA PHE A 2 3.86 6.47 19.78
C PHE A 2 2.59 7.33 19.68
N ARG A 3 2.33 7.86 18.48
CA ARG A 3 1.11 8.64 18.16
C ARG A 3 0.34 7.91 17.09
N GLY A 4 -0.76 7.27 17.45
CA GLY A 4 -1.59 6.51 16.51
C GLY A 4 -2.20 7.40 15.44
N ILE A 5 -2.24 6.90 14.20
CA ILE A 5 -2.98 7.53 13.10
C ILE A 5 -4.35 6.84 13.06
N SER A 6 -5.41 7.54 13.44
CA SER A 6 -6.77 7.00 13.39
C SER A 6 -7.34 7.05 11.98
N GLU A 7 -7.14 8.17 11.30
CA GLU A 7 -7.68 8.41 9.96
C GLU A 7 -6.56 8.67 8.95
N ALA A 8 -6.68 8.01 7.81
CA ALA A 8 -5.78 8.18 6.66
C ALA A 8 -6.57 8.71 5.47
N PHE A 9 -6.03 9.71 4.79
CA PHE A 9 -6.69 10.33 3.64
C PHE A 9 -6.96 9.32 2.53
N MET A 10 -8.20 9.33 2.05
CA MET A 10 -8.74 8.45 1.02
C MET A 10 -8.35 6.98 1.25
N SER A 11 -8.45 6.53 2.51
CA SER A 11 -8.12 5.16 2.90
C SER A 11 -8.82 4.12 2.02
N GLU A 12 -8.13 3.00 1.78
CA GLU A 12 -8.69 1.88 1.04
C GLU A 12 -9.90 1.27 1.75
N GLU A 13 -10.82 0.69 0.96
CA GLU A 13 -11.95 -0.06 1.51
C GLU A 13 -11.42 -1.22 2.37
N GLY A 14 -11.87 -1.27 3.63
CA GLY A 14 -11.43 -2.28 4.59
C GLY A 14 -10.52 -1.78 5.72
N ARG A 15 -10.15 -0.49 5.71
CA ARG A 15 -9.52 0.15 6.89
C ARG A 15 -10.56 0.42 7.98
N ILE A 16 -10.93 -0.63 8.71
CA ILE A 16 -12.01 -0.60 9.71
C ILE A 16 -11.43 -0.72 11.12
N HIS A 17 -11.88 0.15 12.02
CA HIS A 17 -11.54 0.11 13.45
C HIS A 17 -12.21 -1.05 14.18
N ILE A 18 -11.55 -1.54 15.22
CA ILE A 18 -12.10 -2.61 16.06
C ILE A 18 -12.94 -2.02 17.19
N GLY A 19 -14.28 -2.05 17.02
CA GLY A 19 -15.19 -1.46 18.01
C GLY A 19 -14.80 -0.03 18.33
N ASP A 20 -14.64 0.29 19.62
CA ASP A 20 -14.28 1.63 20.09
C ASP A 20 -12.75 1.89 20.11
N LEU A 21 -11.94 0.94 19.63
CA LEU A 21 -10.47 1.07 19.59
C LEU A 21 -10.06 1.97 18.43
N LYS A 22 -9.99 3.28 18.72
CA LYS A 22 -9.66 4.38 17.78
C LYS A 22 -8.46 4.15 16.86
N TYR A 23 -7.47 3.36 17.26
CA TYR A 23 -6.21 3.19 16.49
C TYR A 23 -5.95 1.77 16.00
N VAL A 24 -6.81 0.81 16.38
CA VAL A 24 -6.58 -0.60 16.05
C VAL A 24 -7.43 -0.97 14.84
N LEU A 25 -6.76 -1.51 13.83
CA LEU A 25 -7.34 -1.82 12.51
C LEU A 25 -7.44 -3.33 12.28
N HIS A 26 -8.50 -3.72 11.58
CA HIS A 26 -8.60 -5.05 10.98
C HIS A 26 -7.64 -5.19 9.78
N THR A 27 -6.78 -6.23 9.77
CA THR A 27 -5.88 -6.48 8.61
C THR A 27 -6.56 -7.27 7.48
N ASN A 28 -7.77 -7.79 7.71
CA ASN A 28 -8.49 -8.71 6.82
C ASN A 28 -9.97 -8.35 6.67
N ALA A 29 -10.36 -7.08 6.79
CA ALA A 29 -11.78 -6.70 6.77
C ALA A 29 -12.46 -7.01 5.43
N VAL A 30 -11.73 -6.88 4.32
CA VAL A 30 -12.25 -7.08 2.96
C VAL A 30 -11.49 -8.17 2.20
N TYR A 31 -10.16 -8.26 2.38
CA TYR A 31 -9.31 -9.26 1.72
C TYR A 31 -8.46 -10.02 2.74
N LYS A 32 -8.33 -11.34 2.58
CA LYS A 32 -7.43 -12.14 3.42
C LYS A 32 -5.98 -11.87 3.02
N THR A 33 -5.23 -11.19 3.87
CA THR A 33 -3.79 -10.95 3.75
C THR A 33 -3.01 -12.02 4.54
N GLY A 34 -2.10 -12.71 3.85
CA GLY A 34 -1.34 -13.85 4.39
C GLY A 34 -2.19 -15.09 4.72
N GLY A 35 -1.53 -16.24 4.83
CA GLY A 35 -2.19 -17.53 5.00
C GLY A 35 -3.03 -17.92 3.79
N THR A 36 -2.56 -17.58 2.58
CA THR A 36 -3.24 -17.88 1.30
C THR A 36 -2.31 -18.66 0.35
N LEU A 37 -2.80 -18.91 -0.87
CA LEU A 37 -2.00 -19.47 -1.96
C LEU A 37 -1.04 -18.46 -2.59
N TYR A 38 -1.20 -17.15 -2.37
CA TYR A 38 -0.51 -16.13 -3.13
C TYR A 38 0.80 -15.71 -2.45
N LEU A 39 1.89 -15.71 -3.21
CA LEU A 39 3.14 -15.06 -2.85
C LEU A 39 3.18 -13.67 -3.50
N GLY A 40 3.33 -12.64 -2.68
CA GLY A 40 3.49 -11.27 -3.14
C GLY A 40 2.82 -10.27 -2.21
N GLY A 41 2.72 -9.04 -2.69
CA GLY A 41 2.15 -7.95 -1.92
C GLY A 41 3.05 -7.40 -0.83
N PHE A 42 4.36 -7.43 -1.06
CA PHE A 42 5.29 -6.63 -0.28
C PHE A 42 5.08 -5.15 -0.58
N HIS A 43 4.86 -4.39 0.47
CA HIS A 43 4.63 -2.96 0.39
C HIS A 43 5.13 -2.26 1.65
N SER A 44 5.37 -0.97 1.51
CA SER A 44 5.42 -0.06 2.66
C SER A 44 4.00 0.37 2.99
N GLU A 45 3.69 0.46 4.28
CA GLU A 45 2.37 0.87 4.76
C GLU A 45 2.04 2.28 4.24
N ASN A 46 0.80 2.46 3.79
CA ASN A 46 0.26 3.72 3.24
C ASN A 46 1.02 4.32 2.06
N TYR A 47 1.60 3.50 1.17
CA TYR A 47 2.19 4.03 -0.06
C TYR A 47 1.17 4.83 -0.92
N TYR A 48 -0.09 4.39 -1.00
CA TYR A 48 -1.14 5.08 -1.78
C TYR A 48 -1.94 6.14 -0.99
N SER A 49 -1.52 6.50 0.21
CA SER A 49 -2.12 7.58 1.00
C SER A 49 -1.06 8.65 1.36
N PRO A 50 -1.42 9.94 1.43
CA PRO A 50 -0.55 10.98 1.97
C PRO A 50 -0.07 10.68 3.40
N ASP A 51 -0.89 10.04 4.23
CA ASP A 51 -0.60 9.83 5.65
C ASP A 51 0.29 8.60 5.89
N VAL A 52 1.57 8.73 5.55
CA VAL A 52 2.57 7.66 5.68
C VAL A 52 3.03 7.52 7.13
N PRO A 53 2.93 6.35 7.77
CA PRO A 53 3.44 6.15 9.13
C PRO A 53 4.94 5.89 9.15
N SER A 54 5.59 6.27 10.24
CA SER A 54 6.96 5.85 10.57
C SER A 54 7.01 4.40 11.03
N TYR A 55 5.94 3.95 11.70
CA TYR A 55 5.86 2.63 12.29
C TYR A 55 4.52 1.94 12.01
N ILE A 56 4.59 0.64 11.78
CA ILE A 56 3.43 -0.24 11.82
C ILE A 56 3.66 -1.32 12.88
N CYS A 57 2.63 -1.57 13.68
CA CYS A 57 2.62 -2.63 14.68
C CYS A 57 1.62 -3.70 14.26
N PHE A 58 2.01 -4.96 14.42
CA PHE A 58 1.13 -6.10 14.27
C PHE A 58 0.98 -6.84 15.60
N PHE A 59 -0.25 -7.24 15.93
CA PHE A 59 -0.55 -8.08 17.08
C PHE A 59 -1.22 -9.38 16.63
N CYS A 60 -0.66 -10.52 17.02
CA CYS A 60 -1.22 -11.82 16.68
C CYS A 60 -2.23 -12.31 17.72
N GLN A 61 -3.51 -12.25 17.36
CA GLN A 61 -4.59 -12.80 18.17
C GLN A 61 -4.79 -14.31 17.92
N LYS A 62 -4.59 -14.76 16.68
CA LYS A 62 -4.63 -16.18 16.29
C LYS A 62 -3.65 -16.46 15.15
N PRO A 63 -2.61 -17.28 15.35
CA PRO A 63 -1.69 -17.65 14.28
C PRO A 63 -2.35 -18.64 13.31
N SER A 64 -1.79 -18.72 12.10
CA SER A 64 -2.14 -19.76 11.12
C SER A 64 -1.67 -21.14 11.59
N GLU A 65 -2.32 -22.19 11.09
CA GLU A 65 -1.92 -23.58 11.35
C GLU A 65 -0.62 -23.94 10.60
N LEU A 66 -0.46 -23.39 9.40
CA LEU A 66 0.71 -23.56 8.55
C LEU A 66 1.08 -22.22 7.92
N GLY A 67 2.35 -21.84 7.99
CA GLY A 67 2.85 -20.60 7.40
C GLY A 67 2.10 -19.38 7.91
N GLY A 68 1.77 -18.45 7.02
CA GLY A 68 1.02 -17.23 7.37
C GLY A 68 1.83 -16.24 8.20
N GLU A 69 3.15 -16.36 8.17
CA GLU A 69 4.09 -15.40 8.72
C GLU A 69 3.93 -14.00 8.10
N THR A 70 4.50 -13.01 8.76
CA THR A 70 4.73 -11.71 8.14
C THR A 70 6.14 -11.70 7.57
N GLY A 71 6.23 -11.66 6.24
CA GLY A 71 7.47 -11.47 5.51
C GLY A 71 7.94 -10.04 5.63
N LEU A 72 9.24 -9.84 5.79
CA LEU A 72 9.90 -8.55 5.97
C LEU A 72 11.05 -8.41 4.99
N ILE A 73 11.16 -7.28 4.32
CA ILE A 73 12.25 -6.97 3.38
C ILE A 73 12.92 -5.68 3.82
N ASN A 74 14.25 -5.71 3.93
CA ASN A 74 15.03 -4.51 4.26
C ASN A 74 15.38 -3.70 3.00
N MET A 75 14.61 -2.64 2.75
CA MET A 75 14.76 -1.76 1.59
C MET A 75 15.97 -0.83 1.67
N GLU A 76 16.48 -0.55 2.87
CA GLU A 76 17.73 0.19 3.08
C GLU A 76 18.93 -0.59 2.54
N LYS A 77 18.99 -1.90 2.83
CA LYS A 77 20.04 -2.79 2.32
C LYS A 77 19.91 -3.05 0.83
N ILE A 78 18.68 -3.22 0.33
CA ILE A 78 18.44 -3.35 -1.11
C ILE A 78 18.92 -2.10 -1.84
N TYR A 79 18.57 -0.90 -1.35
CA TYR A 79 19.01 0.34 -1.97
C TYR A 79 20.54 0.41 -2.10
N GLN A 80 21.28 -0.01 -1.06
CA GLN A 80 22.74 0.00 -1.08
C GLN A 80 23.34 -0.88 -2.18
N GLU A 81 22.70 -2.00 -2.50
CA GLU A 81 23.17 -2.95 -3.52
C GLU A 81 22.61 -2.71 -4.92
N LEU A 82 21.63 -1.83 -5.10
CA LEU A 82 21.14 -1.49 -6.44
C LEU A 82 22.25 -0.96 -7.32
N ASN A 83 22.18 -1.26 -8.62
CA ASN A 83 23.07 -0.66 -9.61
C ASN A 83 22.95 0.89 -9.64
N GLU A 84 24.07 1.55 -9.90
CA GLU A 84 24.17 3.03 -9.84
C GLU A 84 23.27 3.73 -10.88
N GLY A 85 23.04 3.10 -12.04
CA GLY A 85 22.16 3.64 -13.06
C GLY A 85 20.70 3.74 -12.58
N LEU A 86 20.21 2.72 -11.88
CA LEU A 86 18.87 2.73 -11.30
C LEU A 86 18.78 3.68 -10.09
N LYS A 87 19.80 3.72 -9.23
CA LYS A 87 19.88 4.70 -8.13
C LYS A 87 19.77 6.14 -8.66
N ALA A 88 20.48 6.47 -9.74
CA ALA A 88 20.39 7.78 -10.38
C ALA A 88 18.97 8.10 -10.86
N LYS A 89 18.32 7.17 -11.59
CA LYS A 89 16.94 7.35 -12.07
C LYS A 89 15.93 7.55 -10.92
N LEU A 90 16.07 6.80 -9.84
CA LEU A 90 15.17 6.88 -8.68
C LEU A 90 15.39 8.15 -7.86
N SER A 91 16.59 8.73 -7.90
CA SER A 91 16.92 9.97 -7.16
C SER A 91 16.45 11.23 -7.87
N GLN A 92 16.26 11.18 -9.20
CA GLN A 92 16.03 12.36 -10.05
C GLN A 92 14.64 12.98 -9.92
N ASN A 93 13.57 12.19 -9.77
CA ASN A 93 12.22 12.76 -9.81
C ASN A 93 11.26 12.03 -8.87
N ASN A 94 10.31 12.78 -8.30
CA ASN A 94 9.12 12.18 -7.70
C ASN A 94 8.24 11.56 -8.79
N PHE A 95 7.68 10.38 -8.51
CA PHE A 95 6.77 9.70 -9.44
C PHE A 95 5.31 9.86 -9.01
N PHE A 96 4.43 9.81 -10.02
CA PHE A 96 2.99 9.86 -9.81
C PHE A 96 2.51 8.60 -9.10
N VAL A 97 1.66 8.76 -8.09
CA VAL A 97 1.12 7.66 -7.29
C VAL A 97 -0.39 7.54 -7.46
N GLY A 98 -1.12 8.65 -7.40
CA GLY A 98 -2.58 8.63 -7.42
C GLY A 98 -3.21 9.99 -7.71
N LYS A 99 -4.50 9.95 -8.04
CA LYS A 99 -5.33 11.14 -8.21
C LYS A 99 -6.74 10.88 -7.70
N TRP A 100 -7.40 11.94 -7.27
CA TRP A 100 -8.80 11.92 -6.85
C TRP A 100 -9.53 13.13 -7.41
N LEU A 101 -10.78 12.95 -7.84
CA LEU A 101 -11.64 14.07 -8.22
C LEU A 101 -12.01 14.83 -6.94
N ILE A 102 -11.89 16.15 -6.94
CA ILE A 102 -12.08 16.94 -5.73
C ILE A 102 -13.51 16.82 -5.18
N THR A 103 -14.51 16.68 -6.06
CA THR A 103 -15.90 16.49 -5.67
C THR A 103 -16.13 15.15 -4.98
N GLU A 104 -15.41 14.10 -5.36
CA GLU A 104 -15.48 12.78 -4.69
C GLU A 104 -14.85 12.83 -3.30
N VAL A 105 -13.77 13.59 -3.15
CA VAL A 105 -13.15 13.82 -1.83
C VAL A 105 -14.10 14.63 -0.94
N ALA A 106 -14.67 15.71 -1.47
CA ALA A 106 -15.64 16.55 -0.77
C ALA A 106 -16.87 15.74 -0.33
N GLU A 107 -17.42 14.90 -1.20
CA GLU A 107 -18.55 14.01 -0.89
C GLU A 107 -18.17 12.98 0.18
N ARG A 108 -17.02 12.32 0.05
CA ARG A 108 -16.59 11.28 1.00
C ARG A 108 -16.43 11.81 2.43
N TYR A 109 -15.93 13.04 2.56
CA TYR A 109 -15.68 13.68 3.86
C TYR A 109 -16.79 14.64 4.31
N ASP A 110 -17.82 14.81 3.49
CA ASP A 110 -18.91 15.77 3.73
C ASP A 110 -18.39 17.19 4.03
N LEU A 111 -17.48 17.67 3.18
CA LEU A 111 -16.81 18.97 3.30
C LEU A 111 -17.07 19.86 2.08
N PRO A 112 -17.13 21.20 2.26
CA PRO A 112 -17.10 22.12 1.12
C PRO A 112 -15.82 21.96 0.30
N ILE A 113 -15.93 22.09 -1.03
CA ILE A 113 -14.79 21.96 -1.96
C ILE A 113 -13.66 22.93 -1.58
N GLU A 114 -13.97 24.17 -1.21
CA GLU A 114 -12.97 25.17 -0.82
C GLU A 114 -12.22 24.79 0.47
N THR A 115 -12.89 24.12 1.40
CA THR A 115 -12.25 23.54 2.58
C THR A 115 -11.28 22.43 2.19
N VAL A 116 -11.70 21.53 1.29
CA VAL A 116 -10.81 20.47 0.75
C VAL A 116 -9.58 21.09 0.08
N LYS A 117 -9.75 22.14 -0.74
CA LYS A 117 -8.62 22.85 -1.38
C LYS A 117 -7.67 23.46 -0.35
N THR A 118 -8.21 24.09 0.69
CA THR A 118 -7.42 24.71 1.76
C THR A 118 -6.56 23.67 2.46
N ILE A 119 -7.15 22.53 2.82
CA ILE A 119 -6.44 21.41 3.44
C ILE A 119 -5.39 20.84 2.46
N CYS A 120 -5.75 20.57 1.20
CA CYS A 120 -4.78 20.07 0.21
C CYS A 120 -3.59 21.03 0.02
N LYS A 121 -3.84 22.35 0.00
CA LYS A 121 -2.79 23.37 -0.06
C LYS A 121 -1.88 23.33 1.17
N HIS A 122 -2.44 23.16 2.37
CA HIS A 122 -1.66 23.01 3.60
C HIS A 122 -0.70 21.81 3.55
N PHE A 123 -1.11 20.71 2.91
CA PHE A 123 -0.29 19.51 2.77
C PHE A 123 0.54 19.44 1.48
N ASP A 124 0.62 20.51 0.68
CA ASP A 124 1.37 20.52 -0.60
C ASP A 124 0.90 19.40 -1.56
N LEU A 125 -0.42 19.21 -1.68
CA LEU A 125 -1.04 18.36 -2.70
C LEU A 125 -1.42 19.19 -3.93
N PRO A 126 -0.83 18.94 -5.11
CA PRO A 126 -1.18 19.66 -6.33
C PRO A 126 -2.65 19.46 -6.71
N ILE A 127 -3.30 20.53 -7.14
CA ILE A 127 -4.65 20.51 -7.70
C ILE A 127 -4.58 21.03 -9.13
N ILE A 128 -5.14 20.28 -10.09
CA ILE A 128 -5.18 20.64 -11.50
C ILE A 128 -6.61 20.60 -12.05
N GLY A 129 -6.89 21.37 -13.09
CA GLY A 129 -8.17 21.35 -13.81
C GLY A 129 -9.00 22.61 -13.62
N GLU A 130 -10.17 22.61 -14.25
CA GLU A 130 -11.13 23.72 -14.20
C GLU A 130 -12.05 23.60 -12.97
N PRO A 131 -12.58 24.72 -12.47
CA PRO A 131 -13.55 24.72 -11.36
C PRO A 131 -14.71 23.73 -11.57
N GLY A 132 -14.92 22.84 -10.60
CA GLY A 132 -15.94 21.79 -10.64
C GLY A 132 -15.49 20.50 -11.32
N LYS A 133 -14.28 20.45 -11.87
CA LYS A 133 -13.64 19.26 -12.47
C LYS A 133 -12.18 19.13 -12.04
N GLU A 134 -11.81 19.67 -10.87
CA GLU A 134 -10.44 19.61 -10.40
C GLU A 134 -10.04 18.22 -9.87
N PHE A 135 -8.78 17.87 -10.09
CA PHE A 135 -8.15 16.66 -9.59
C PHE A 135 -7.05 17.01 -8.61
N ILE A 136 -7.10 16.38 -7.43
CA ILE A 136 -5.99 16.33 -6.49
C ILE A 136 -5.02 15.26 -6.99
N LEU A 137 -3.76 15.62 -7.15
CA LEU A 137 -2.68 14.71 -7.54
C LEU A 137 -1.81 14.38 -6.33
N MET A 138 -1.18 13.20 -6.38
CA MET A 138 -0.16 12.82 -5.42
C MET A 138 1.03 12.20 -6.14
N TYR A 139 2.16 12.86 -5.98
CA TYR A 139 3.48 12.32 -6.29
C TYR A 139 4.14 11.86 -4.99
N LYS A 140 5.19 11.04 -5.06
CA LYS A 140 5.98 10.70 -3.87
C LYS A 140 7.47 10.66 -4.14
N PRO A 141 8.28 10.98 -3.11
CA PRO A 141 9.69 10.67 -3.10
C PRO A 141 9.91 9.16 -3.09
N ASN A 142 10.98 8.73 -3.76
CA ASN A 142 11.36 7.33 -3.88
C ASN A 142 12.37 6.89 -2.83
N LEU A 143 12.99 7.86 -2.15
CA LEU A 143 14.07 7.65 -1.21
C LEU A 143 13.78 8.31 0.12
N PHE A 144 13.86 7.50 1.16
CA PHE A 144 13.76 7.91 2.54
C PHE A 144 15.16 7.93 3.14
N GLU A 145 15.61 9.11 3.57
CA GLU A 145 16.79 9.21 4.41
C GLU A 145 16.36 9.09 5.88
N HIS A 146 16.86 8.05 6.55
CA HIS A 146 16.47 7.75 7.91
C HIS A 146 17.08 8.77 8.88
N PRO A 147 16.30 9.40 9.77
CA PRO A 147 16.76 10.57 10.52
C PRO A 147 17.93 10.26 11.47
N GLN A 148 17.98 9.06 12.06
CA GLN A 148 19.06 8.62 12.95
C GLN A 148 20.28 8.05 12.21
N THR A 149 20.10 7.11 11.27
CA THR A 149 21.22 6.40 10.63
C THR A 149 21.79 7.14 9.43
N LYS A 150 21.06 8.14 8.89
CA LYS A 150 21.37 8.87 7.65
C LYS A 150 21.52 7.98 6.41
N LYS A 151 21.05 6.74 6.50
CA LYS A 151 21.03 5.81 5.39
C LYS A 151 19.77 5.99 4.57
N LYS A 152 19.90 5.80 3.26
CA LYS A 152 18.80 5.87 2.30
C LYS A 152 18.13 4.52 2.14
N SER A 153 16.80 4.55 2.06
CA SER A 153 15.92 3.41 1.88
C SER A 153 14.93 3.66 0.76
N LEU A 154 14.57 2.63 0.01
CA LEU A 154 13.58 2.74 -1.07
C LEU A 154 12.17 2.87 -0.49
N GLN A 155 11.47 3.93 -0.89
CA GLN A 155 10.03 4.11 -0.72
C GLN A 155 9.33 4.02 -2.07
N ILE A 156 9.01 2.79 -2.47
CA ILE A 156 8.32 2.48 -3.72
C ILE A 156 7.24 1.43 -3.44
N ASN A 157 6.35 1.19 -4.40
CA ASN A 157 5.44 0.04 -4.30
C ASN A 157 5.79 -1.01 -5.36
N LEU A 158 6.06 -2.23 -4.89
CA LEU A 158 6.47 -3.33 -5.75
C LEU A 158 5.37 -3.76 -6.73
N PHE A 159 4.11 -3.46 -6.46
CA PHE A 159 3.00 -3.70 -7.40
C PHE A 159 3.10 -2.88 -8.68
N GLU A 160 3.82 -1.75 -8.67
CA GLU A 160 4.01 -0.93 -9.87
C GLU A 160 5.07 -1.51 -10.82
N ILE A 161 5.89 -2.45 -10.35
CA ILE A 161 6.99 -3.01 -11.11
C ILE A 161 6.52 -4.26 -11.86
N ILE A 162 6.28 -4.08 -13.17
CA ILE A 162 5.79 -5.15 -14.05
C ILE A 162 6.79 -6.32 -14.09
N GLY A 163 6.29 -7.53 -13.85
CA GLY A 163 7.08 -8.76 -13.87
C GLY A 163 7.77 -9.11 -12.55
N LEU A 164 7.86 -8.20 -11.58
CA LEU A 164 8.57 -8.45 -10.32
C LEU A 164 7.97 -9.61 -9.52
N ASN A 165 6.63 -9.67 -9.42
CA ASN A 165 5.96 -10.78 -8.74
C ASN A 165 6.28 -12.15 -9.35
N GLU A 166 6.53 -12.22 -10.67
CA GLU A 166 6.90 -13.48 -11.32
C GLU A 166 8.34 -13.90 -10.97
N GLU A 167 9.28 -12.96 -11.02
CA GLU A 167 10.67 -13.23 -10.62
C GLU A 167 10.76 -13.57 -9.12
N MET A 168 10.02 -12.87 -8.26
CA MET A 168 9.93 -13.23 -6.84
C MET A 168 9.40 -14.65 -6.64
N ARG A 169 8.35 -15.07 -7.35
CA ARG A 169 7.86 -16.46 -7.27
C ARG A 169 8.94 -17.47 -7.61
N ARG A 170 9.83 -17.18 -8.57
CA ARG A 170 10.96 -18.04 -8.91
C ARG A 170 11.99 -18.10 -7.77
N CYS A 171 12.31 -16.96 -7.16
CA CYS A 171 13.27 -16.90 -6.05
C CYS A 171 12.80 -17.62 -4.79
N PHE A 172 11.50 -17.52 -4.44
CA PHE A 172 10.96 -18.11 -3.22
C PHE A 172 10.48 -19.55 -3.38
N MET A 173 10.27 -20.03 -4.61
CA MET A 173 9.65 -21.35 -4.85
C MET A 173 10.33 -22.50 -4.10
N ASN A 174 11.65 -22.40 -3.95
CA ASN A 174 12.47 -23.43 -3.33
C ASN A 174 12.34 -23.49 -1.80
N ASP A 175 11.77 -22.47 -1.17
CA ASP A 175 11.52 -22.47 0.28
C ASP A 175 10.27 -23.30 0.64
N TYR A 176 9.38 -23.51 -0.33
CA TYR A 176 8.08 -24.12 -0.16
C TYR A 176 8.10 -25.57 -0.63
N GLN A 177 8.82 -26.47 0.06
CA GLN A 177 9.06 -27.86 -0.39
C GLN A 177 8.03 -28.90 0.07
N GLY A 178 8.12 -30.13 -0.45
CA GLY A 178 7.31 -31.26 0.00
C GLY A 178 5.84 -31.24 -0.45
N LYS A 179 5.06 -32.22 0.04
CA LYS A 179 3.65 -32.41 -0.35
C LYS A 179 2.75 -31.27 0.16
N THR A 180 3.06 -30.75 1.34
CA THR A 180 2.31 -29.66 2.01
C THR A 180 2.15 -28.44 1.11
N TRP A 181 3.21 -28.07 0.37
CA TRP A 181 3.24 -26.86 -0.47
C TRP A 181 3.08 -27.16 -1.97
N PHE A 182 2.67 -28.38 -2.33
CA PHE A 182 2.57 -28.80 -3.73
C PHE A 182 1.69 -27.85 -4.56
N TRP A 183 0.49 -27.52 -4.06
CA TRP A 183 -0.45 -26.67 -4.77
C TRP A 183 0.05 -25.23 -4.93
N HIS A 184 0.71 -24.65 -3.91
CA HIS A 184 1.34 -23.33 -4.02
C HIS A 184 2.37 -23.32 -5.15
N ARG A 185 3.26 -24.31 -5.18
CA ARG A 185 4.28 -24.44 -6.23
C ARG A 185 3.68 -24.64 -7.63
N VAL A 186 2.56 -25.35 -7.77
CA VAL A 186 1.86 -25.52 -9.05
C VAL A 186 1.26 -24.19 -9.50
N VAL A 187 0.48 -23.55 -8.63
CA VAL A 187 -0.18 -22.27 -8.92
C VAL A 187 0.85 -21.19 -9.30
N TRP A 188 1.99 -21.13 -8.63
CA TRP A 188 3.01 -20.11 -8.88
C TRP A 188 3.72 -20.23 -10.23
N ARG A 189 3.71 -21.42 -10.83
CA ARG A 189 4.24 -21.66 -12.18
C ARG A 189 3.24 -21.29 -13.29
N LEU A 190 1.98 -21.05 -12.94
CA LEU A 190 0.98 -20.67 -13.94
C LEU A 190 1.26 -19.28 -14.51
N PRO A 191 0.99 -19.06 -15.80
CA PRO A 191 1.05 -17.72 -16.39
C PRO A 191 0.12 -16.73 -15.65
N VAL A 192 0.52 -15.46 -15.61
CA VAL A 192 -0.23 -14.39 -14.90
C VAL A 192 -1.67 -14.28 -15.38
N TRP A 193 -1.94 -14.48 -16.68
CA TRP A 193 -3.30 -14.42 -17.22
C TRP A 193 -4.19 -15.54 -16.65
N VAL A 194 -3.65 -16.75 -16.44
CA VAL A 194 -4.36 -17.87 -15.82
C VAL A 194 -4.69 -17.53 -14.36
N LEU A 195 -3.71 -16.99 -13.62
CA LEU A 195 -3.91 -16.59 -12.23
C LEU A 195 -5.01 -15.53 -12.09
N LYS A 196 -5.03 -14.53 -12.97
CA LYS A 196 -6.08 -13.50 -12.99
C LYS A 196 -7.46 -14.08 -13.27
N VAL A 197 -7.57 -15.04 -14.19
CA VAL A 197 -8.83 -15.74 -14.47
C VAL A 197 -9.27 -16.54 -13.25
N LEU A 198 -8.37 -17.32 -12.65
CA LEU A 198 -8.66 -18.11 -11.45
C LEU A 198 -9.10 -17.25 -10.27
N GLU A 199 -8.41 -16.14 -10.02
CA GLU A 199 -8.75 -15.19 -8.96
C GLU A 199 -10.13 -14.55 -9.20
N THR A 200 -10.39 -14.09 -10.42
CA THR A 200 -11.68 -13.49 -10.79
C THR A 200 -12.82 -14.49 -10.63
N SER A 201 -12.62 -15.72 -11.10
CA SER A 201 -13.59 -16.81 -10.99
C SER A 201 -13.80 -17.24 -9.54
N TYR A 202 -12.74 -17.36 -8.73
CA TYR A 202 -12.84 -17.69 -7.32
C TYR A 202 -13.60 -16.60 -6.56
N ILE A 203 -13.27 -15.33 -6.73
CA ILE A 203 -13.98 -14.22 -6.07
C ILE A 203 -15.45 -14.25 -6.46
N MET A 204 -15.76 -14.44 -7.75
CA MET A 204 -17.14 -14.53 -8.22
C MET A 204 -17.87 -15.70 -7.55
N CYS A 205 -17.34 -16.92 -7.66
CA CYS A 205 -17.94 -18.13 -7.11
C CYS A 205 -18.05 -18.07 -5.58
N ALA A 206 -16.98 -17.71 -4.87
CA ALA A 206 -16.99 -17.59 -3.41
C ALA A 206 -18.04 -16.57 -2.95
N SER A 207 -18.14 -15.40 -3.59
CA SER A 207 -19.17 -14.41 -3.28
C SER A 207 -20.59 -15.00 -3.43
N PHE A 208 -20.82 -15.78 -4.49
CA PHE A 208 -22.10 -16.45 -4.74
C PHE A 208 -22.40 -17.55 -3.71
N PHE A 209 -21.41 -18.36 -3.30
CA PHE A 209 -21.60 -19.42 -2.30
C PHE A 209 -21.81 -18.86 -0.89
N TYR A 210 -21.14 -17.76 -0.53
CA TYR A 210 -21.29 -17.14 0.79
C TYR A 210 -22.55 -16.27 0.92
N SER A 211 -22.96 -15.55 -0.13
CA SER A 211 -24.21 -14.78 -0.13
C SER A 211 -24.67 -14.43 -1.57
N PRO A 212 -25.60 -15.21 -2.16
CA PRO A 212 -26.09 -14.98 -3.52
C PRO A 212 -26.71 -13.59 -3.73
N LYS A 213 -27.44 -13.07 -2.72
CA LYS A 213 -28.07 -11.74 -2.77
C LYS A 213 -27.04 -10.60 -2.73
N ASN A 214 -25.99 -10.73 -1.92
CA ASN A 214 -24.91 -9.75 -1.88
C ASN A 214 -24.05 -9.81 -3.14
N ALA A 215 -23.81 -11.01 -3.70
CA ALA A 215 -23.07 -11.17 -4.95
C ALA A 215 -23.74 -10.46 -6.13
N LEU A 216 -25.07 -10.58 -6.27
CA LEU A 216 -25.82 -9.82 -7.28
C LEU A 216 -25.74 -8.30 -7.04
N THR A 217 -25.84 -7.88 -5.78
CA THR A 217 -25.72 -6.46 -5.40
C THR A 217 -24.33 -5.91 -5.72
N ILE A 218 -23.26 -6.66 -5.42
CA ILE A 218 -21.88 -6.32 -5.77
C ILE A 218 -21.69 -6.23 -7.29
N LEU A 219 -22.26 -7.17 -8.05
CA LEU A 219 -22.19 -7.15 -9.51
C LEU A 219 -22.89 -5.92 -10.08
N ARG A 220 -24.10 -5.61 -9.59
CA ARG A 220 -24.86 -4.41 -9.96
C ARG A 220 -24.09 -3.14 -9.60
N ASN A 221 -23.49 -3.09 -8.41
CA ASN A 221 -22.66 -1.96 -7.96
C ASN A 221 -21.42 -1.81 -8.85
N LYS A 222 -20.76 -2.90 -9.26
CA LYS A 222 -19.64 -2.84 -10.22
C LYS A 222 -20.07 -2.31 -11.59
N ILE A 223 -21.24 -2.70 -12.10
CA ILE A 223 -21.78 -2.19 -13.37
C ILE A 223 -22.10 -0.69 -13.25
N ASN A 224 -22.77 -0.30 -12.16
CA ASN A 224 -23.05 1.11 -11.87
C ASN A 224 -21.77 1.92 -11.70
N ALA A 225 -20.78 1.43 -10.97
CA ALA A 225 -19.47 2.08 -10.81
C ALA A 225 -18.75 2.24 -12.15
N LYS A 226 -18.80 1.24 -13.05
CA LYS A 226 -18.27 1.38 -14.42
C LYS A 226 -19.02 2.43 -15.23
N ARG A 227 -20.34 2.55 -15.06
CA ARG A 227 -21.16 3.57 -15.72
C ARG A 227 -20.84 4.97 -15.20
N VAL A 228 -20.71 5.13 -13.88
CA VAL A 228 -20.28 6.39 -13.23
C VAL A 228 -18.87 6.76 -13.66
N ALA A 229 -17.94 5.81 -13.70
CA ALA A 229 -16.56 6.05 -14.15
C ALA A 229 -16.46 6.53 -15.61
N ARG A 230 -17.37 6.11 -16.49
CA ARG A 230 -17.45 6.60 -17.89
C ARG A 230 -17.89 8.06 -17.99
N ASN A 231 -18.64 8.55 -17.01
CA ASN A 231 -19.15 9.92 -16.98
C ASN A 231 -18.23 10.87 -16.20
N LYS A 232 -17.14 10.38 -15.60
CA LYS A 232 -16.20 11.23 -14.88
C LYS A 232 -15.48 12.18 -15.84
N PRO A 233 -15.19 13.42 -15.41
CA PRO A 233 -14.41 14.33 -16.23
C PRO A 233 -13.02 13.73 -16.51
N ILE A 234 -12.48 14.03 -17.69
CA ILE A 234 -11.11 13.66 -18.03
C ILE A 234 -10.20 14.71 -17.37
N PRO A 235 -9.15 14.31 -16.63
CA PRO A 235 -8.20 15.28 -16.08
C PRO A 235 -7.46 16.00 -17.21
N PRO A 236 -6.96 17.23 -16.96
CA PRO A 236 -6.03 17.85 -17.90
C PRO A 236 -4.73 17.04 -17.99
N THR A 237 -3.86 17.36 -18.95
CA THR A 237 -2.56 16.68 -19.10
C THR A 237 -1.65 16.96 -17.90
N PHE A 238 -1.07 15.91 -17.32
CA PHE A 238 -0.05 15.98 -16.27
C PHE A 238 0.95 14.85 -16.45
N ASN A 239 2.11 14.93 -15.79
CA ASN A 239 3.08 13.83 -15.79
C ASN A 239 2.56 12.69 -14.90
N ASP A 240 2.07 11.62 -15.49
CA ASP A 240 1.53 10.44 -14.80
C ASP A 240 2.53 9.27 -14.71
N LYS A 241 3.81 9.54 -14.97
CA LYS A 241 4.87 8.53 -14.93
C LYS A 241 4.96 7.91 -13.53
N ARG A 242 4.81 6.59 -13.46
CA ARG A 242 4.94 5.78 -12.25
C ARG A 242 6.35 5.26 -12.06
N VAL A 243 6.73 4.95 -10.82
CA VAL A 243 8.10 4.53 -10.49
C VAL A 243 8.47 3.21 -11.17
N GLY A 244 7.51 2.31 -11.36
CA GLY A 244 7.76 1.05 -12.07
C GLY A 244 8.27 1.20 -13.50
N SER A 245 8.03 2.34 -14.15
CA SER A 245 8.46 2.59 -15.53
C SER A 245 9.97 2.75 -15.72
N VAL A 246 10.74 2.98 -14.64
CA VAL A 246 12.20 3.15 -14.76
C VAL A 246 12.99 1.85 -14.67
N PHE A 247 12.33 0.74 -14.31
CA PHE A 247 12.94 -0.57 -14.15
C PHE A 247 12.99 -1.30 -15.50
N THR A 248 14.19 -1.73 -15.88
CA THR A 248 14.38 -2.66 -17.01
C THR A 248 14.11 -4.10 -16.57
N LYS A 249 13.99 -5.03 -17.53
CA LYS A 249 13.86 -6.46 -17.22
C LYS A 249 15.04 -7.01 -16.41
N ALA A 250 16.24 -6.45 -16.58
CA ALA A 250 17.42 -6.83 -15.82
C ALA A 250 17.30 -6.32 -14.36
N ASP A 251 16.92 -5.05 -14.18
CA ASP A 251 16.68 -4.46 -12.85
C ASP A 251 15.63 -5.25 -12.07
N VAL A 252 14.56 -5.71 -12.74
CA VAL A 252 13.49 -6.50 -12.09
C VAL A 252 14.02 -7.84 -11.58
N LYS A 253 14.87 -8.53 -12.34
CA LYS A 253 15.48 -9.80 -11.93
C LYS A 253 16.45 -9.62 -10.77
N GLU A 254 17.31 -8.60 -10.86
CA GLU A 254 18.25 -8.23 -9.80
C GLU A 254 17.49 -7.87 -8.51
N LEU A 255 16.46 -7.03 -8.62
CA LEU A 255 15.62 -6.65 -7.49
C LEU A 255 14.95 -7.86 -6.83
N ALA A 256 14.43 -8.81 -7.60
CA ALA A 256 13.83 -10.04 -7.03
C ALA A 256 14.86 -10.88 -6.24
N GLN A 257 16.10 -10.97 -6.73
CA GLN A 257 17.20 -11.65 -6.03
C GLN A 257 17.58 -10.92 -4.74
N LEU A 258 17.71 -9.59 -4.79
CA LEU A 258 17.99 -8.76 -3.61
C LEU A 258 16.88 -8.82 -2.58
N ILE A 259 15.62 -8.82 -3.01
CA ILE A 259 14.46 -9.06 -2.16
C ILE A 259 14.60 -10.39 -1.43
N ARG A 260 14.89 -11.49 -2.14
CA ARG A 260 15.05 -12.79 -1.49
C ARG A 260 16.26 -12.83 -0.56
N LYS A 261 17.37 -12.17 -0.91
CA LYS A 261 18.59 -12.06 -0.09
C LYS A 261 18.33 -11.32 1.21
N TYR A 262 17.53 -10.25 1.18
CA TYR A 262 17.22 -9.40 2.34
C TYR A 262 15.84 -9.65 2.94
N TYR A 263 15.23 -10.77 2.58
CA TYR A 263 14.00 -11.27 3.17
C TYR A 263 14.28 -11.90 4.53
N SER A 264 13.37 -11.65 5.47
CA SER A 264 13.28 -12.36 6.74
C SER A 264 11.82 -12.52 7.11
N SER A 265 11.52 -13.46 8.00
CA SER A 265 10.16 -13.67 8.49
C SER A 265 10.20 -14.45 9.79
N CYS A 266 9.14 -14.34 10.57
CA CYS A 266 8.93 -15.17 11.76
C CYS A 266 7.50 -15.69 11.79
N LEU A 267 7.36 -16.97 12.16
CA LEU A 267 6.06 -17.57 12.40
C LEU A 267 5.45 -16.93 13.64
N TRP A 268 4.18 -16.60 13.52
CA TRP A 268 3.43 -15.99 14.60
C TRP A 268 3.12 -16.99 15.70
N GLN A 269 3.23 -16.54 16.95
CA GLN A 269 2.60 -17.13 18.11
C GLN A 269 1.48 -16.23 18.61
N ARG A 270 0.50 -16.82 19.29
CA ARG A 270 -0.59 -16.05 19.91
C ARG A 270 0.01 -15.14 20.99
N GLY A 271 -0.29 -13.85 20.91
CA GLY A 271 0.19 -12.84 21.85
C GLY A 271 1.36 -12.01 21.34
N ASP A 272 2.03 -12.45 20.27
CA ASP A 272 3.17 -11.73 19.71
C ASP A 272 2.79 -10.32 19.26
N VAL A 273 3.71 -9.39 19.48
CA VAL A 273 3.66 -8.02 18.97
C VAL A 273 4.91 -7.77 18.14
N MET A 274 4.73 -7.36 16.88
CA MET A 274 5.82 -6.96 15.99
C MET A 274 5.71 -5.46 15.74
N LEU A 275 6.79 -4.74 16.00
CA LEU A 275 6.94 -3.34 15.63
C LEU A 275 7.90 -3.24 14.44
N ILE A 276 7.44 -2.61 13.37
CA ILE A 276 8.18 -2.46 12.12
C ILE A 276 8.46 -0.98 11.87
N ASP A 277 9.70 -0.67 11.55
CA ASP A 277 10.10 0.64 11.04
C ASP A 277 9.78 0.74 9.54
N ASN A 278 8.64 1.38 9.24
CA ASN A 278 8.09 1.50 7.89
C ASN A 278 8.96 2.35 6.96
N ARG A 279 9.97 3.05 7.48
CA ARG A 279 10.94 3.80 6.66
C ARG A 279 11.93 2.88 5.95
N LYS A 280 12.15 1.69 6.48
CA LYS A 280 13.18 0.74 6.00
C LYS A 280 12.63 -0.61 5.58
N ILE A 281 11.48 -1.00 6.12
CA ILE A 281 10.99 -2.37 6.00
C ILE A 281 9.68 -2.39 5.22
N MET A 282 9.68 -3.13 4.11
CA MET A 282 8.43 -3.58 3.48
C MET A 282 7.98 -4.88 4.11
N HIS A 283 6.67 -5.12 4.08
CA HIS A 283 6.11 -6.33 4.63
C HIS A 283 5.03 -6.94 3.74
N ALA A 284 4.79 -8.24 3.90
CA ALA A 284 3.71 -8.98 3.25
C ALA A 284 3.19 -10.08 4.17
N GLY A 285 1.91 -10.43 4.03
CA GLY A 285 1.40 -11.68 4.59
C GLY A 285 1.81 -12.85 3.70
N MET A 286 2.56 -13.80 4.25
CA MET A 286 3.12 -14.91 3.49
C MET A 286 2.12 -16.06 3.29
N PRO A 287 2.33 -16.93 2.30
CA PRO A 287 1.51 -18.11 2.07
C PRO A 287 1.32 -19.00 3.30
N GLY A 288 0.17 -19.68 3.37
CA GLY A 288 -0.13 -20.58 4.48
C GLY A 288 -1.55 -21.14 4.42
N SER A 289 -1.98 -21.79 5.49
CA SER A 289 -3.33 -22.33 5.63
C SER A 289 -3.88 -22.14 7.05
N GLY A 290 -5.19 -22.33 7.18
CA GLY A 290 -5.92 -22.18 8.43
C GLY A 290 -6.40 -20.74 8.72
N PRO A 291 -7.17 -20.59 9.82
CA PRO A 291 -7.64 -19.31 10.30
C PRO A 291 -6.47 -18.46 10.85
N ARG A 292 -6.46 -17.17 10.50
CA ARG A 292 -5.40 -16.22 10.88
C ARG A 292 -6.03 -14.89 11.31
N LEU A 293 -5.62 -14.37 12.45
CA LEU A 293 -6.15 -13.12 13.00
C LEU A 293 -5.03 -12.23 13.52
N ILE A 294 -4.63 -11.26 12.71
CA ILE A 294 -3.66 -10.21 13.05
C ILE A 294 -4.40 -8.87 13.16
N ARG A 295 -3.97 -8.01 14.09
CA ARG A 295 -4.40 -6.61 14.19
C ARG A 295 -3.26 -5.71 13.79
N ALA A 296 -3.59 -4.55 13.21
CA ALA A 296 -2.60 -3.55 12.85
C ALA A 296 -2.84 -2.25 13.62
N LEU A 297 -1.76 -1.52 13.87
CA LEU A 297 -1.74 -0.15 14.36
C LEU A 297 -0.68 0.60 13.55
N ILE A 298 -1.00 1.80 13.07
CA ILE A 298 -0.04 2.65 12.36
C ILE A 298 0.21 3.93 13.16
N CYS A 299 1.47 4.35 13.21
CA CYS A 299 1.90 5.39 14.13
C CYS A 299 2.87 6.39 13.50
N ASN A 300 2.88 7.58 14.10
CA ASN A 300 3.86 8.66 13.90
C ASN A 300 3.93 9.06 12.42
N PRO A 301 2.98 9.89 11.94
CA PRO A 301 2.94 10.28 10.54
C PRO A 301 4.23 10.98 10.13
N LEU A 302 4.72 10.70 8.93
CA LEU A 302 5.92 11.32 8.36
C LEU A 302 5.58 12.68 7.73
N GLU A 303 6.54 13.58 7.76
CA GLU A 303 6.58 14.75 6.89
C GLU A 303 6.94 14.27 5.48
N MET A 304 6.10 14.62 4.51
CA MET A 304 6.18 14.17 3.13
C MET A 304 5.94 15.38 2.22
N SER A 305 6.41 15.30 0.98
CA SER A 305 5.99 16.19 -0.11
C SER A 305 5.30 15.36 -1.19
N TYR A 306 4.25 15.92 -1.78
CA TYR A 306 3.43 15.24 -2.77
C TYR A 306 3.40 15.92 -4.14
N SER A 307 4.30 16.89 -4.32
CA SER A 307 4.49 17.64 -5.56
C SER A 307 5.55 17.00 -6.46
N PRO A 308 5.51 17.27 -7.77
CA PRO A 308 6.65 17.01 -8.65
C PRO A 308 7.90 17.72 -8.11
N SER A 309 9.05 17.05 -8.15
CA SER A 309 10.32 17.55 -7.65
C SER A 309 11.46 16.92 -8.43
N GLU A 310 12.55 17.67 -8.64
CA GLU A 310 13.82 17.22 -9.23
C GLU A 310 14.76 16.55 -8.21
N GLN A 311 14.30 16.39 -6.97
CA GLN A 311 14.96 15.60 -5.93
C GLN A 311 13.94 14.68 -5.27
N SER A 312 14.25 13.38 -5.28
CA SER A 312 13.33 12.34 -4.77
C SER A 312 13.75 11.74 -3.42
N THR A 313 14.62 12.43 -2.68
CA THR A 313 15.00 12.06 -1.32
C THR A 313 14.35 13.01 -0.32
N ILE A 314 13.81 12.46 0.76
CA ILE A 314 13.35 13.25 1.91
C ILE A 314 14.00 12.79 3.22
N ASP A 315 14.28 13.74 4.11
CA ASP A 315 14.63 13.46 5.52
C ASP A 315 13.34 13.04 6.25
N CYS A 316 13.26 11.78 6.66
CA CYS A 316 12.02 11.18 7.16
C CYS A 316 11.71 11.56 8.60
N ARG A 317 11.42 12.84 8.81
CA ARG A 317 10.98 13.39 10.10
C ARG A 317 9.53 13.05 10.37
N GLU A 318 9.22 12.90 11.65
CA GLU A 318 7.85 12.70 12.10
C GLU A 318 7.14 14.05 12.21
N ARG A 319 5.98 14.16 11.59
CA ARG A 319 5.12 15.35 11.65
C ARG A 319 4.53 15.49 13.04
N VAL A 320 4.56 16.69 13.63
CA VAL A 320 3.92 16.96 14.93
C VAL A 320 2.44 17.34 14.83
N THR A 321 2.01 17.86 13.68
CA THR A 321 0.62 18.23 13.38
C THR A 321 -0.25 17.01 13.03
N GLU A 322 -1.57 17.25 12.97
CA GLU A 322 -2.56 16.23 12.61
C GLU A 322 -2.37 15.71 11.18
N THR A 323 -2.88 14.50 10.90
CA THR A 323 -2.84 13.92 9.55
C THR A 323 -3.84 14.57 8.61
N LEU A 324 -3.60 14.45 7.30
CA LEU A 324 -4.53 14.94 6.28
C LEU A 324 -5.89 14.26 6.43
N GLY A 325 -5.89 12.93 6.58
CA GLY A 325 -7.10 12.15 6.83
C GLY A 325 -7.84 12.56 8.09
N PHE A 326 -7.12 12.88 9.17
CA PHE A 326 -7.74 13.33 10.41
C PHE A 326 -8.42 14.69 10.24
N LEU A 327 -7.77 15.66 9.60
CA LEU A 327 -8.36 16.98 9.36
C LEU A 327 -9.57 16.91 8.44
N MET A 328 -9.51 16.07 7.39
CA MET A 328 -10.65 15.83 6.50
C MET A 328 -11.84 15.19 7.24
N ALA A 329 -11.58 14.29 8.19
CA ALA A 329 -12.65 13.62 8.94
C ALA A 329 -13.22 14.45 10.11
N ASN A 330 -12.53 15.51 10.57
CA ASN A 330 -12.90 16.25 11.78
C ASN A 330 -13.18 17.74 11.50
N LYS A 331 -14.43 18.04 11.13
CA LYS A 331 -14.89 19.38 10.75
C LYS A 331 -14.57 20.49 11.77
N GLN A 332 -14.62 20.18 13.07
CA GLN A 332 -14.42 21.14 14.16
C GLN A 332 -12.99 21.69 14.27
N LYS A 333 -11.98 20.97 13.75
CA LYS A 333 -10.57 21.41 13.81
C LYS A 333 -10.14 22.26 12.61
N ILE A 334 -11.02 22.47 11.64
CA ILE A 334 -10.73 23.21 10.41
C ILE A 334 -10.78 24.73 10.67
N GLU A 335 -11.53 25.20 11.66
CA GLU A 335 -11.74 26.63 11.96
C GLU A 335 -10.49 27.38 12.47
N GLY A 336 -9.36 26.68 12.65
CA GLY A 336 -8.08 27.25 13.09
C GLY A 336 -6.92 27.11 12.10
N MET A 337 -7.18 26.65 10.87
CA MET A 337 -6.21 26.55 9.76
C MET A 337 -6.40 27.72 8.79
#